data_AF-A0A3B1DF65-F1
#
_entry.id   AF-A0A3B1DF65-F1
#
_cell.length_a   1.000
_cell.length_b   1.000
_cell.length_c   1.000
_cell.angle_alpha   90.00
_cell.angle_beta   90.00
_cell.angle_gamma   90.00
#
_symmetry.space_group_name_H-M   'P 1'
#
loop_
_entity.id
_entity.type
_entity.pdbx_description
1 polymer ?
#
loop_
_entity_poly.entity_id
_entity_poly.type
_entity_poly.pdbx_seq_one_letter_code
_entity_poly.pdbx_strand_id
1 'polypeptide(L)'
;TPLDVRAKGRVIDDMVQPLFQWVVAGLPEYGSLVQNLKEVTDTSQNYLRELKRLLPETLVKYSKGTITVEDYFNYMNYHRRIIDRSKTPNEVKNNLIMEIGNMIKNNEFIEIAEKEGYQDSANIVHDLHLWEQKWTYDAYRAHLVDTITVTEEEMKSYFKNRWKELPIANVDTTRFYKYENDVYNAILHEKQIKYLNKELAELRKRYPVWINEEALNKLELNDGPKSSEISLFVTKNFTGEKVVPDADPKWLHF
;
A
#
# COMPACT_ATOMS: atom_id res chain seq x y z
N THR A 1 -6.84 11.56 -31.12
CA THR A 1 -6.92 10.22 -30.48
C THR A 1 -8.38 9.89 -30.21
N PRO A 2 -8.77 8.61 -30.11
CA PRO A 2 -10.18 8.19 -30.05
C PRO A 2 -11.01 8.81 -28.92
N LEU A 3 -10.37 9.29 -27.85
CA LEU A 3 -11.03 9.86 -26.66
C LEU A 3 -11.02 11.40 -26.60
N ASP A 4 -10.37 12.10 -27.55
CA ASP A 4 -10.17 13.57 -27.56
C ASP A 4 -9.91 14.16 -26.15
N VAL A 5 -8.89 13.64 -25.47
CA VAL A 5 -8.55 14.04 -24.11
C VAL A 5 -7.84 15.39 -24.12
N ARG A 6 -8.38 16.35 -23.37
CA ARG A 6 -7.83 17.71 -23.20
C ARG A 6 -7.74 18.06 -21.72
N ALA A 7 -6.52 18.05 -21.20
CA ALA A 7 -6.23 18.55 -19.86
C ALA A 7 -6.18 20.08 -19.85
N LYS A 8 -6.69 20.70 -18.78
CA LYS A 8 -6.66 22.15 -18.58
C LYS A 8 -5.32 22.55 -17.99
N GLY A 9 -4.37 22.89 -18.86
CA GLY A 9 -3.00 23.29 -18.47
C GLY A 9 -2.95 24.32 -17.33
N ARG A 10 -3.80 25.35 -17.38
CA ARG A 10 -3.93 26.35 -16.30
C ARG A 10 -4.25 25.71 -14.94
N VAL A 11 -5.21 24.79 -14.89
CA VAL A 11 -5.61 24.13 -13.64
C VAL A 11 -4.47 23.24 -13.13
N ILE A 12 -3.79 22.53 -14.03
CA ILE A 12 -2.60 21.75 -13.68
C ILE A 12 -1.53 22.67 -13.07
N ASP A 13 -1.19 23.77 -13.75
CA ASP A 13 -0.19 24.73 -13.28
C ASP A 13 -0.56 25.33 -11.91
N ASP A 14 -1.84 25.68 -11.72
CA ASP A 14 -2.38 26.19 -10.45
C ASP A 14 -2.31 25.13 -9.32
N MET A 15 -2.29 23.83 -9.63
CA MET A 15 -2.15 22.75 -8.64
C MET A 15 -0.70 22.46 -8.25
N VAL A 16 0.28 22.69 -9.14
CA VAL A 16 1.65 22.18 -8.97
C VAL A 16 2.27 22.61 -7.65
N GLN A 17 2.33 23.92 -7.41
CA GLN A 17 3.00 24.47 -6.24
C GLN A 17 2.30 24.09 -4.93
N PRO A 18 0.97 24.24 -4.78
CA PRO A 18 0.32 23.89 -3.53
C PRO A 18 0.29 22.37 -3.28
N LEU A 19 0.19 21.55 -4.33
CA LEU A 19 0.30 20.09 -4.20
C LEU A 19 1.71 19.68 -3.74
N PHE A 20 2.76 20.29 -4.31
CA PHE A 20 4.13 20.04 -3.86
C PHE A 20 4.32 20.39 -2.37
N GLN A 21 3.79 21.53 -1.93
CA GLN A 21 3.86 21.93 -0.52
C GLN A 21 3.13 20.94 0.39
N TRP A 22 2.00 20.41 -0.05
CA TRP A 22 1.27 19.39 0.71
C TRP A 22 2.02 18.06 0.78
N VAL A 23 2.63 17.62 -0.32
CA VAL A 23 3.49 16.42 -0.36
C VAL A 23 4.66 16.56 0.61
N VAL A 24 5.35 17.71 0.60
CA VAL A 24 6.48 17.99 1.51
C VAL A 24 6.03 18.04 2.98
N ALA A 25 4.84 18.56 3.25
CA ALA A 25 4.26 18.59 4.60
C ALA A 25 3.79 17.22 5.10
N GLY A 26 3.72 16.22 4.21
CA GLY A 26 3.16 14.90 4.49
C GLY A 26 1.67 14.87 4.18
N LEU A 27 1.28 14.09 3.18
CA LEU A 27 -0.14 13.82 2.91
C LEU A 27 -0.73 12.96 4.04
N PRO A 28 -2.03 13.11 4.36
CA PRO A 28 -2.72 12.26 5.32
C PRO A 28 -2.55 10.77 4.97
N GLU A 29 -1.97 9.99 5.89
CA GLU A 29 -1.76 8.55 5.70
C GLU A 29 -3.10 7.79 5.57
N TYR A 30 -4.11 8.21 6.34
CA TYR A 30 -5.44 7.62 6.38
C TYR A 30 -6.53 8.63 6.02
N GLY A 31 -7.67 8.12 5.55
CA GLY A 31 -8.83 8.93 5.21
C GLY A 31 -8.79 9.54 3.81
N SER A 32 -9.86 10.25 3.44
CA SER A 32 -10.01 10.85 2.11
C SER A 32 -9.27 12.19 2.02
N LEU A 33 -8.41 12.34 1.01
CA LEU A 33 -7.76 13.61 0.67
C LEU A 33 -8.80 14.70 0.38
N VAL A 34 -9.90 14.36 -0.29
CA VAL A 34 -11.00 15.30 -0.58
C VAL A 34 -11.67 15.75 0.71
N GLN A 35 -11.93 14.84 1.65
CA GLN A 35 -12.53 15.21 2.92
C GLN A 35 -11.61 16.15 3.73
N ASN A 36 -10.32 15.84 3.77
CA ASN A 36 -9.31 16.71 4.38
C ASN A 36 -9.35 18.12 3.76
N LEU A 37 -9.45 18.23 2.41
CA LEU A 37 -9.57 19.51 1.74
C LEU A 37 -10.92 20.21 1.99
N LYS A 38 -12.02 19.47 2.16
CA LYS A 38 -13.33 20.05 2.48
C LYS A 38 -13.35 20.67 3.88
N GLU A 39 -12.64 20.08 4.84
CA GLU A 39 -12.52 20.54 6.23
C GLU A 39 -11.57 21.72 6.43
N VAL A 40 -10.76 22.09 5.42
CA VAL A 40 -9.87 23.24 5.44
C VAL A 40 -10.64 24.54 5.75
N THR A 41 -10.13 25.32 6.69
CA THR A 41 -10.70 26.60 7.13
C THR A 41 -9.78 27.77 6.76
N ASP A 42 -10.23 29.00 7.05
CA ASP A 42 -9.45 30.20 6.74
C ASP A 42 -8.13 30.28 7.50
N THR A 43 -7.99 29.56 8.63
CA THR A 43 -6.74 29.51 9.40
C THR A 43 -5.78 28.39 8.96
N SER A 44 -6.21 27.50 8.06
CA SER A 44 -5.38 26.41 7.54
C SER A 44 -4.20 26.92 6.71
N GLN A 45 -3.29 26.03 6.35
CA GLN A 45 -2.16 26.38 5.48
C GLN A 45 -2.63 26.88 4.12
N ASN A 46 -1.91 27.85 3.54
CA ASN A 46 -2.34 28.51 2.30
C ASN A 46 -2.49 27.54 1.13
N TYR A 47 -1.55 26.59 0.98
CA TYR A 47 -1.61 25.60 -0.08
C TYR A 47 -2.86 24.71 0.00
N LEU A 48 -3.34 24.39 1.22
CA LEU A 48 -4.58 23.62 1.38
C LEU A 48 -5.80 24.42 0.95
N ARG A 49 -5.83 25.73 1.25
CA ARG A 49 -6.91 26.62 0.78
C ARG A 49 -6.91 26.77 -0.73
N GLU A 50 -5.73 26.88 -1.34
CA GLU A 50 -5.58 26.92 -2.80
C GLU A 50 -6.09 25.64 -3.45
N LEU A 51 -5.71 24.46 -2.95
CA LEU A 51 -6.22 23.18 -3.44
C LEU A 51 -7.73 23.02 -3.22
N LYS A 52 -8.26 23.42 -2.06
CA LYS A 52 -9.70 23.41 -1.78
C LYS A 52 -10.47 24.23 -2.82
N ARG A 53 -9.97 25.43 -3.17
CA ARG A 53 -10.59 26.30 -4.16
C ARG A 53 -10.63 25.65 -5.56
N LEU A 54 -9.63 24.82 -5.88
CA LEU A 54 -9.53 24.15 -7.17
C LEU A 54 -10.44 22.93 -7.29
N LEU A 55 -10.93 22.33 -6.19
CA LEU A 55 -11.76 21.11 -6.21
C LEU A 55 -12.85 21.08 -7.30
N PRO A 56 -13.72 22.11 -7.45
CA PRO A 56 -14.79 22.08 -8.46
C PRO A 56 -14.31 22.38 -9.89
N GLU A 57 -13.05 22.80 -10.08
CA GLU A 57 -12.53 23.16 -11.40
C GLU A 57 -12.41 21.92 -12.29
N THR A 58 -12.74 22.09 -13.58
CA THR A 58 -12.55 21.04 -14.56
C THR A 58 -11.06 20.84 -14.83
N LEU A 59 -10.53 19.67 -14.52
CA LEU A 59 -9.15 19.28 -14.79
C LEU A 59 -8.98 18.72 -16.21
N VAL A 60 -9.92 17.88 -16.64
CA VAL A 60 -9.89 17.26 -17.98
C VAL A 60 -11.27 17.31 -18.63
N LYS A 61 -11.29 17.54 -19.95
CA LYS A 61 -12.43 17.25 -20.81
C LYS A 61 -12.05 16.15 -21.81
N TYR A 62 -12.95 15.21 -22.05
CA TYR A 62 -12.77 14.14 -23.01
C TYR A 62 -14.13 13.75 -23.59
N SER A 63 -14.16 12.89 -24.62
CA SER A 63 -15.39 12.62 -25.39
C SER A 63 -16.56 12.08 -24.55
N LYS A 64 -16.29 11.44 -23.42
CA LYS A 64 -17.31 10.86 -22.54
C LYS A 64 -17.66 11.72 -21.32
N GLY A 65 -16.98 12.85 -21.10
CA GLY A 65 -17.32 13.74 -19.98
C GLY A 65 -16.18 14.64 -19.51
N THR A 66 -16.25 14.96 -18.22
CA THR A 66 -15.32 15.86 -17.55
C THR A 66 -14.83 15.24 -16.25
N ILE A 67 -13.55 15.43 -15.94
CA ILE A 67 -12.94 15.09 -14.66
C ILE A 67 -12.60 16.39 -13.96
N THR A 68 -13.04 16.54 -12.72
CA THR A 68 -12.72 17.67 -11.85
C THR A 68 -11.44 17.41 -11.06
N VAL A 69 -10.93 18.45 -10.38
CA VAL A 69 -9.82 18.29 -9.42
C VAL A 69 -10.24 17.42 -8.23
N GLU A 70 -11.50 17.49 -7.80
CA GLU A 70 -12.06 16.61 -6.77
C GLU A 70 -12.01 15.14 -7.18
N ASP A 71 -12.44 14.81 -8.41
CA ASP A 71 -12.39 13.44 -8.94
C ASP A 71 -10.95 12.90 -8.95
N TYR A 72 -10.00 13.76 -9.32
CA TYR A 72 -8.59 13.42 -9.31
C TYR A 72 -8.04 13.17 -7.89
N PHE A 73 -8.41 13.99 -6.89
CA PHE A 73 -8.01 13.74 -5.51
C PHE A 73 -8.65 12.47 -4.93
N ASN A 74 -9.87 12.12 -5.34
CA ASN A 74 -10.47 10.82 -5.00
C ASN A 74 -9.67 9.65 -5.59
N TYR A 75 -9.23 9.76 -6.85
CA TYR A 75 -8.32 8.79 -7.47
C TYR A 75 -6.97 8.71 -6.73
N MET A 76 -6.39 9.85 -6.33
CA MET A 76 -5.12 9.90 -5.60
C MET A 76 -5.17 9.21 -4.23
N ASN A 77 -6.33 9.04 -3.59
CA ASN A 77 -6.43 8.29 -2.33
C ASN A 77 -5.76 6.91 -2.43
N TYR A 78 -5.80 6.28 -3.61
CA TYR A 78 -5.23 4.96 -3.85
C TYR A 78 -4.00 4.97 -4.79
N HIS A 79 -3.78 6.06 -5.54
CA HIS A 79 -2.76 6.14 -6.60
C HIS A 79 -1.68 7.23 -6.40
N ARG A 80 -1.52 7.77 -5.19
CA ARG A 80 -0.59 8.90 -4.90
C ARG A 80 0.91 8.57 -4.85
N ARG A 81 1.32 7.29 -4.83
CA ARG A 81 2.72 6.87 -4.58
C ARG A 81 3.78 7.55 -5.45
N ILE A 82 3.45 7.83 -6.71
CA ILE A 82 4.39 8.49 -7.63
C ILE A 82 4.54 9.98 -7.27
N ILE A 83 3.43 10.62 -6.90
CA ILE A 83 3.41 12.03 -6.50
C ILE A 83 4.11 12.22 -5.14
N ASP A 84 3.89 11.33 -4.18
CA ASP A 84 4.51 11.36 -2.85
C ASP A 84 6.05 11.36 -2.89
N ARG A 85 6.63 10.84 -3.98
CA ARG A 85 8.08 10.74 -4.17
C ARG A 85 8.69 11.95 -4.89
N SER A 86 7.86 12.92 -5.29
CA SER A 86 8.31 14.10 -6.01
C SER A 86 9.10 15.01 -5.08
N LYS A 87 10.29 15.40 -5.50
CA LYS A 87 11.22 16.25 -4.73
C LYS A 87 11.20 17.70 -5.19
N THR A 88 10.62 17.98 -6.35
CA THR A 88 10.53 19.32 -6.91
C THR A 88 9.15 19.62 -7.48
N PRO A 89 8.75 20.91 -7.59
CA PRO A 89 7.51 21.28 -8.27
C PRO A 89 7.44 20.77 -9.72
N ASN A 90 8.56 20.77 -10.44
CA ASN A 90 8.58 20.29 -11.82
C ASN A 90 8.36 18.78 -11.92
N GLU A 91 8.87 18.01 -10.95
CA GLU A 91 8.55 16.58 -10.83
C GLU A 91 7.07 16.37 -10.52
N VAL A 92 6.49 17.14 -9.59
CA VAL A 92 5.04 17.10 -9.32
C VAL A 92 4.25 17.37 -10.60
N LYS A 93 4.62 18.37 -11.40
CA LYS A 93 3.95 18.68 -12.67
C LYS A 93 3.97 17.51 -13.63
N ASN A 94 5.15 16.92 -13.87
CA ASN A 94 5.28 15.78 -14.79
C ASN A 94 4.51 14.56 -14.30
N ASN A 95 4.61 14.26 -13.00
CA ASN A 95 3.92 13.14 -12.37
C ASN A 95 2.40 13.34 -12.37
N LEU A 96 1.92 14.56 -12.13
CA LEU A 96 0.51 14.92 -12.20
C LEU A 96 -0.06 14.69 -13.60
N ILE A 97 0.64 15.15 -14.65
CA ILE A 97 0.22 14.92 -16.05
C ILE A 97 0.15 13.43 -16.36
N MET A 98 1.17 12.66 -15.95
CA MET A 98 1.22 11.22 -16.14
C MET A 98 0.07 10.51 -15.40
N GLU A 99 -0.18 10.86 -14.14
CA GLU A 99 -1.23 10.24 -13.33
C GLU A 99 -2.63 10.58 -13.82
N ILE A 100 -2.86 11.79 -14.34
CA ILE A 100 -4.11 12.13 -15.05
C ILE A 100 -4.29 11.21 -16.27
N GLY A 101 -3.23 10.98 -17.04
CA GLY A 101 -3.26 10.03 -18.15
C GLY A 101 -3.55 8.60 -17.72
N ASN A 102 -2.94 8.14 -16.62
CA ASN A 102 -3.19 6.83 -16.04
C ASN A 102 -4.63 6.67 -15.54
N MET A 103 -5.17 7.68 -14.85
CA MET A 103 -6.55 7.70 -14.39
C MET A 103 -7.54 7.48 -15.55
N ILE A 104 -7.40 8.26 -16.63
CA ILE A 104 -8.30 8.15 -17.79
C ILE A 104 -8.19 6.76 -18.44
N LYS A 105 -6.97 6.29 -18.65
CA LYS A 105 -6.72 4.96 -19.22
C LYS A 105 -7.30 3.85 -18.35
N ASN A 106 -7.17 3.94 -17.03
CA ASN A 106 -7.70 2.95 -16.10
C ASN A 106 -9.23 2.94 -16.10
N ASN A 107 -9.87 4.10 -16.11
CA ASN A 107 -11.33 4.20 -16.23
C ASN A 107 -11.84 3.54 -17.52
N GLU A 108 -11.15 3.75 -18.65
CA GLU A 108 -11.49 3.10 -19.91
C GLU A 108 -11.34 1.58 -19.86
N PHE A 109 -10.27 1.07 -19.23
CA PHE A 109 -10.11 -0.37 -19.06
C PHE A 109 -11.17 -0.98 -18.15
N ILE A 110 -11.59 -0.27 -17.10
CA ILE A 110 -12.70 -0.70 -16.24
C ILE A 110 -13.98 -0.79 -17.06
N GLU A 111 -14.34 0.25 -17.82
CA GLU A 111 -15.54 0.21 -18.66
C GLU A 111 -15.52 -0.91 -19.71
N ILE A 112 -14.36 -1.19 -20.32
CA ILE A 112 -14.21 -2.30 -21.26
C ILE A 112 -14.41 -3.62 -20.52
N ALA A 113 -13.79 -3.78 -19.35
CA ALA A 113 -13.91 -4.99 -18.55
C ALA A 113 -15.37 -5.25 -18.13
N GLU A 114 -16.10 -4.21 -17.70
CA GLU A 114 -17.52 -4.29 -17.36
C GLU A 114 -18.37 -4.71 -18.58
N LYS A 115 -18.13 -4.11 -19.75
CA LYS A 115 -18.84 -4.46 -21.00
C LYS A 115 -18.58 -5.89 -21.47
N GLU A 116 -17.38 -6.40 -21.22
CA GLU A 116 -16.99 -7.78 -21.52
C GLU A 116 -17.44 -8.76 -20.42
N GLY A 117 -18.13 -8.28 -19.37
CA GLY A 117 -18.71 -9.12 -18.33
C GLY A 117 -17.68 -9.66 -17.33
N TYR A 118 -16.47 -9.08 -17.26
CA TYR A 118 -15.43 -9.53 -16.34
C TYR A 118 -15.83 -9.36 -14.87
N GLN A 119 -16.71 -8.41 -14.54
CA GLN A 119 -17.26 -8.24 -13.19
C GLN A 119 -17.96 -9.51 -12.66
N ASP A 120 -18.53 -10.33 -13.56
CA ASP A 120 -19.27 -11.55 -13.23
C ASP A 120 -18.44 -12.82 -13.54
N SER A 121 -17.19 -12.64 -13.99
CA SER A 121 -16.29 -13.76 -14.27
C SER A 121 -15.98 -14.51 -12.97
N ALA A 122 -16.20 -15.82 -12.98
CA ALA A 122 -15.95 -16.67 -11.82
C ALA A 122 -14.52 -16.51 -11.26
N ASN A 123 -13.53 -16.30 -12.13
CA ASN A 123 -12.14 -16.10 -11.72
C ASN A 123 -11.94 -14.76 -10.99
N ILE A 124 -12.55 -13.67 -11.49
CA ILE A 124 -12.41 -12.34 -10.86
C ILE A 124 -13.16 -12.31 -9.54
N VAL A 125 -14.37 -12.88 -9.48
CA VAL A 125 -15.12 -13.01 -8.23
C VAL A 125 -14.35 -13.82 -7.20
N HIS A 126 -13.73 -14.93 -7.63
CA HIS A 126 -12.88 -15.74 -6.76
C HIS A 126 -11.68 -14.95 -6.25
N ASP A 127 -10.95 -14.26 -7.13
CA ASP A 127 -9.79 -13.45 -6.76
C ASP A 127 -10.18 -12.31 -5.81
N LEU A 128 -11.28 -11.61 -6.07
CA LEU A 128 -11.80 -10.56 -5.19
C LEU A 128 -12.12 -11.10 -3.79
N HIS A 129 -12.69 -12.31 -3.70
CA HIS A 129 -12.96 -12.94 -2.42
C HIS A 129 -11.66 -13.29 -1.66
N LEU A 130 -10.63 -13.77 -2.37
CA LEU A 130 -9.31 -14.00 -1.76
C LEU A 130 -8.69 -12.69 -1.24
N TRP A 131 -8.81 -11.60 -2.00
CA TRP A 131 -8.36 -10.27 -1.57
C TRP A 131 -9.11 -9.75 -0.34
N GLU A 132 -10.43 -9.93 -0.29
CA GLU A 132 -11.25 -9.56 0.86
C GLU A 132 -10.85 -10.34 2.12
N GLN A 133 -10.71 -11.67 2.01
CA GLN A 133 -10.26 -12.52 3.11
C GLN A 133 -8.88 -12.09 3.61
N LYS A 134 -7.97 -11.78 2.68
CA LYS A 134 -6.63 -11.30 3.00
C LYS A 134 -6.66 -9.97 3.75
N TRP A 135 -7.35 -8.96 3.24
CA TRP A 135 -7.40 -7.65 3.90
C TRP A 135 -8.10 -7.73 5.25
N THR A 136 -9.10 -8.59 5.39
CA THR A 136 -9.74 -8.88 6.68
C THR A 136 -8.74 -9.48 7.66
N TYR A 137 -7.95 -10.47 7.24
CA TYR A 137 -6.88 -11.04 8.05
C TYR A 137 -5.82 -10.00 8.43
N ASP A 138 -5.34 -9.21 7.46
CA ASP A 138 -4.31 -8.19 7.70
C ASP A 138 -4.80 -7.11 8.68
N ALA A 139 -6.04 -6.63 8.53
CA ALA A 139 -6.64 -5.66 9.43
C ALA A 139 -6.82 -6.25 10.84
N TYR A 140 -7.31 -7.48 10.95
CA TYR A 140 -7.46 -8.16 12.23
C TYR A 140 -6.11 -8.40 12.92
N ARG A 141 -5.11 -8.90 12.17
CA ARG A 141 -3.74 -9.10 12.65
C ARG A 141 -3.15 -7.78 13.14
N ALA A 142 -3.28 -6.70 12.36
CA ALA A 142 -2.77 -5.38 12.72
C ALA A 142 -3.38 -4.91 14.05
N HIS A 143 -4.70 -5.06 14.22
CA HIS A 143 -5.39 -4.74 15.46
C HIS A 143 -4.92 -5.59 16.64
N LEU A 144 -4.70 -6.90 16.45
CA LEU A 144 -4.24 -7.78 17.52
C LEU A 144 -2.83 -7.42 18.03
N VAL A 145 -1.96 -6.92 17.14
CA VAL A 145 -0.55 -6.69 17.46
C VAL A 145 -0.21 -5.24 17.72
N ASP A 146 -1.15 -4.30 17.58
CA ASP A 146 -0.90 -2.86 17.72
C ASP A 146 -0.41 -2.46 19.12
N THR A 147 -0.84 -3.20 20.15
CA THR A 147 -0.48 -2.96 21.56
C THR A 147 0.83 -3.63 21.98
N ILE A 148 1.44 -4.44 21.11
CA ILE A 148 2.68 -5.15 21.44
C ILE A 148 3.85 -4.17 21.41
N THR A 149 4.48 -3.98 22.57
CA THR A 149 5.67 -3.14 22.72
C THR A 149 6.91 -3.99 23.02
N VAL A 150 8.08 -3.44 22.72
CA VAL A 150 9.38 -4.03 23.07
C VAL A 150 10.12 -3.03 23.96
N THR A 151 10.55 -3.47 25.13
CA THR A 151 11.28 -2.60 26.07
C THR A 151 12.78 -2.63 25.81
N GLU A 152 13.49 -1.60 26.27
CA GLU A 152 14.94 -1.53 26.14
C GLU A 152 15.65 -2.66 26.90
N GLU A 153 15.11 -3.08 28.04
CA GLU A 153 15.63 -4.21 28.83
C GLU A 153 15.53 -5.52 28.06
N GLU A 154 14.42 -5.75 27.36
CA GLU A 154 14.24 -6.92 26.51
C GLU A 154 15.25 -6.93 25.36
N MET A 155 15.46 -5.78 24.71
CA MET A 155 16.45 -5.65 23.64
C MET A 155 17.86 -5.92 24.14
N LYS A 156 18.27 -5.33 25.27
CA LYS A 156 19.59 -5.57 25.87
C LYS A 156 19.77 -7.03 26.28
N SER A 157 18.73 -7.65 26.84
CA SER A 157 18.74 -9.07 27.21
C SER A 157 18.88 -9.98 26.00
N TYR A 158 18.12 -9.72 24.94
CA TYR A 158 18.21 -10.45 23.68
C TYR A 158 19.59 -10.31 23.06
N PHE A 159 20.12 -9.08 22.95
CA PHE A 159 21.44 -8.85 22.37
C PHE A 159 22.57 -9.52 23.16
N LYS A 160 22.46 -9.56 24.50
CA LYS A 160 23.45 -10.22 25.35
C LYS A 160 23.43 -11.75 25.17
N ASN A 161 22.25 -12.35 25.07
CA ASN A 161 22.08 -13.81 25.22
C ASN A 161 21.79 -14.55 23.90
N ARG A 162 21.22 -13.85 22.91
CA ARG A 162 20.57 -14.41 21.72
C ARG A 162 20.98 -13.72 20.42
N TRP A 163 22.01 -12.87 20.41
CA TRP A 163 22.44 -12.13 19.20
C TRP A 163 22.72 -13.02 17.98
N LYS A 164 23.11 -14.28 18.18
CA LYS A 164 23.37 -15.26 17.11
C LYS A 164 22.14 -15.63 16.29
N GLU A 165 20.96 -15.37 16.83
CA GLU A 165 19.68 -15.59 16.15
C GLU A 165 19.38 -14.48 15.14
N LEU A 166 20.10 -13.35 15.18
CA LEU A 166 20.02 -12.33 14.14
C LEU A 166 20.67 -12.86 12.84
N PRO A 167 20.03 -12.69 11.68
CA PRO A 167 20.58 -13.10 10.37
C PRO A 167 21.65 -12.11 9.89
N ILE A 168 22.61 -11.77 10.75
CA ILE A 168 23.64 -10.76 10.50
C ILE A 168 25.02 -11.41 10.64
N ALA A 169 25.83 -11.33 9.59
CA ALA A 169 27.20 -11.78 9.63
C ALA A 169 28.04 -10.89 10.55
N ASN A 170 28.81 -11.50 11.45
CA ASN A 170 29.78 -10.84 12.33
C ASN A 170 29.19 -9.68 13.16
N VAL A 171 28.29 -10.01 14.09
CA VAL A 171 27.74 -9.05 15.06
C VAL A 171 28.82 -8.63 16.05
N ASP A 172 29.09 -7.33 16.14
CA ASP A 172 29.93 -6.75 17.20
C ASP A 172 29.09 -6.57 18.47
N THR A 173 29.22 -7.52 19.39
CA THR A 173 28.46 -7.56 20.65
C THR A 173 28.79 -6.40 21.61
N THR A 174 29.81 -5.58 21.31
CA THR A 174 30.13 -4.39 22.10
C THR A 174 29.33 -3.15 21.67
N ARG A 175 28.70 -3.19 20.49
CA ARG A 175 28.01 -2.05 19.87
C ARG A 175 26.51 -2.28 19.71
N PHE A 176 25.79 -2.41 20.82
CA PHE A 176 24.33 -2.60 20.80
C PHE A 176 23.59 -1.57 19.94
N TYR A 177 23.95 -0.28 20.05
CA TYR A 177 23.34 0.82 19.29
C TYR A 177 23.32 0.61 17.77
N LYS A 178 24.24 -0.20 17.23
CA LYS A 178 24.31 -0.50 15.79
C LYS A 178 23.21 -1.49 15.35
N TYR A 179 22.71 -2.29 16.28
CA TYR A 179 21.78 -3.40 16.02
C TYR A 179 20.42 -3.21 16.72
N GLU A 180 20.15 -2.03 17.30
CA GLU A 180 18.91 -1.74 18.04
C GLU A 180 17.66 -2.06 17.23
N ASN A 181 17.59 -1.59 15.98
CA ASN A 181 16.44 -1.85 15.11
C ASN A 181 16.30 -3.34 14.76
N ASP A 182 17.40 -4.05 14.53
CA ASP A 182 17.37 -5.49 14.21
C ASP A 182 16.87 -6.30 15.40
N VAL A 183 17.36 -5.98 16.60
CA VAL A 183 16.95 -6.60 17.85
C VAL A 183 15.48 -6.26 18.16
N TYR A 184 15.08 -5.00 18.00
CA TYR A 184 13.69 -4.58 18.15
C TYR A 184 12.75 -5.37 17.25
N ASN A 185 13.08 -5.45 15.95
CA ASN A 185 12.26 -6.15 14.96
C ASN A 185 12.18 -7.66 15.23
N ALA A 186 13.30 -8.28 15.63
CA ALA A 186 13.33 -9.71 15.98
C ALA A 186 12.40 -10.01 17.18
N ILE A 187 12.53 -9.24 18.26
CA ILE A 187 11.70 -9.42 19.47
C ILE A 187 10.23 -9.10 19.16
N LEU A 188 9.97 -8.01 18.43
CA LEU A 188 8.62 -7.64 18.04
C LEU A 188 7.97 -8.77 17.24
N HIS A 189 8.68 -9.34 16.27
CA HIS A 189 8.19 -10.47 15.48
C HIS A 189 7.88 -11.70 16.35
N GLU A 190 8.78 -12.08 17.26
CA GLU A 190 8.54 -13.19 18.20
C GLU A 190 7.29 -12.99 19.05
N LYS A 191 7.13 -11.79 19.61
CA LYS A 191 5.96 -11.44 20.41
C LYS A 191 4.68 -11.49 19.58
N GLN A 192 4.71 -10.96 18.36
CA GLN A 192 3.59 -11.01 17.42
C GLN A 192 3.17 -12.46 17.14
N ILE A 193 4.12 -13.33 16.78
CA ILE A 193 3.83 -14.75 16.50
C ILE A 193 3.25 -15.45 17.73
N LYS A 194 3.83 -15.23 18.91
CA LYS A 194 3.33 -15.81 20.17
C LYS A 194 1.90 -15.37 20.46
N TYR A 195 1.60 -14.09 20.28
CA TYR A 195 0.26 -13.54 20.50
C TYR A 195 -0.75 -14.09 19.50
N LEU A 196 -0.40 -14.09 18.20
CA LEU A 196 -1.25 -14.63 17.14
C LEU A 196 -1.54 -16.12 17.33
N ASN A 197 -0.55 -16.92 17.75
CA ASN A 197 -0.76 -18.34 18.06
C ASN A 197 -1.72 -18.55 19.22
N LYS A 198 -1.66 -17.68 20.25
CA LYS A 198 -2.60 -17.72 21.37
C LYS A 198 -4.01 -17.39 20.89
N GLU A 199 -4.19 -16.31 20.12
CA GLU A 199 -5.50 -15.93 19.59
C GLU A 199 -6.07 -16.98 18.63
N LEU A 200 -5.22 -17.59 17.79
CA LEU A 200 -5.61 -18.70 16.92
C LEU A 200 -6.10 -19.91 17.73
N ALA A 201 -5.43 -20.24 18.83
CA ALA A 201 -5.87 -21.32 19.72
C ALA A 201 -7.24 -21.04 20.35
N GLU A 202 -7.53 -19.79 20.73
CA GLU A 202 -8.84 -19.39 21.24
C GLU A 202 -9.93 -19.36 20.15
N LEU A 203 -9.57 -18.98 18.92
CA LEU A 203 -10.49 -19.05 17.78
C LEU A 203 -10.84 -20.50 17.44
N ARG A 204 -9.87 -21.43 17.43
CA ARG A 204 -10.11 -22.87 17.18
C ARG A 204 -11.06 -23.51 18.20
N LYS A 205 -11.10 -23.01 19.44
CA LYS A 205 -12.07 -23.46 20.46
C LYS A 205 -13.49 -22.99 20.16
N ARG A 206 -13.64 -21.79 19.58
CA ARG A 206 -14.94 -21.16 19.28
C ARG A 206 -15.50 -21.60 17.93
N TYR A 207 -14.63 -21.78 16.96
CA TYR A 207 -14.97 -22.14 15.59
C TYR A 207 -14.28 -23.46 15.25
N PRO A 208 -15.04 -24.56 15.15
CA PRO A 208 -14.47 -25.85 14.77
C PRO A 208 -14.00 -25.77 13.32
N VAL A 209 -12.68 -25.72 13.14
CA VAL A 209 -12.04 -25.76 11.81
C VAL A 209 -11.48 -27.16 11.60
N TRP A 210 -11.83 -27.79 10.49
CA TRP A 210 -11.26 -29.06 10.06
C TRP A 210 -10.25 -28.80 8.96
N ILE A 211 -9.00 -29.16 9.20
CA ILE A 211 -7.92 -29.08 8.21
C ILE A 211 -7.69 -30.50 7.68
N ASN A 212 -7.79 -30.68 6.37
CA ASN A 212 -7.44 -31.95 5.74
C ASN A 212 -5.91 -32.04 5.59
N GLU A 213 -5.25 -32.41 6.68
CA GLU A 213 -3.79 -32.57 6.73
C GLU A 213 -3.29 -33.58 5.68
N GLU A 214 -4.09 -34.61 5.36
CA GLU A 214 -3.72 -35.60 4.34
C GLU A 214 -3.67 -34.98 2.94
N ALA A 215 -4.61 -34.07 2.62
CA ALA A 215 -4.60 -33.34 1.35
C ALA A 215 -3.45 -32.34 1.29
N LEU A 216 -3.15 -31.63 2.39
CA LEU A 216 -2.02 -30.71 2.47
C LEU A 216 -0.68 -31.43 2.31
N ASN A 217 -0.49 -32.57 2.98
CA ASN A 217 0.75 -33.35 2.90
C ASN A 217 0.95 -34.04 1.54
N LYS A 218 -0.10 -34.11 0.70
CA LYS A 218 -0.03 -34.60 -0.69
C LYS A 218 0.35 -33.50 -1.68
N LEU A 219 0.37 -32.24 -1.27
CA LEU A 219 0.91 -31.16 -2.10
C LEU A 219 2.42 -31.35 -2.16
N GLU A 220 2.92 -31.83 -3.30
CA GLU A 220 4.34 -31.77 -3.62
C GLU A 220 4.70 -30.30 -3.83
N LEU A 221 5.08 -29.63 -2.73
CA LEU A 221 5.83 -28.40 -2.83
C LEU A 221 7.14 -28.79 -3.49
N ASN A 222 7.42 -28.24 -4.67
CA ASN A 222 8.73 -28.37 -5.29
C ASN A 222 9.74 -27.73 -4.34
N ASP A 223 10.29 -28.52 -3.43
CA ASP A 223 11.41 -28.20 -2.55
C ASP A 223 12.67 -28.04 -3.42
N GLY A 224 12.69 -26.99 -4.23
CA GLY A 224 13.94 -26.30 -4.52
C GLY A 224 14.53 -25.89 -3.17
N PRO A 225 15.86 -25.99 -2.98
CA PRO A 225 16.50 -25.81 -1.67
C PRO A 225 15.95 -24.55 -1.04
N LYS A 226 15.27 -24.67 0.12
CA LYS A 226 14.66 -23.58 0.90
C LYS A 226 15.30 -22.26 0.54
N SER A 227 14.74 -21.61 -0.48
CA SER A 227 15.23 -20.32 -0.89
C SER A 227 14.66 -19.41 0.15
N SER A 228 15.46 -19.09 1.16
CA SER A 228 15.34 -17.80 1.79
C SER A 228 15.13 -16.80 0.66
N GLU A 229 13.93 -16.21 0.59
CA GLU A 229 13.64 -15.01 -0.19
C GLU A 229 13.54 -15.17 -1.72
N ILE A 230 12.58 -15.96 -2.24
CA ILE A 230 12.05 -15.66 -3.58
C ILE A 230 11.02 -14.53 -3.44
N SER A 231 11.48 -13.29 -3.56
CA SER A 231 10.60 -12.15 -3.81
C SER A 231 10.21 -12.16 -5.29
N LEU A 232 8.98 -12.55 -5.60
CA LEU A 232 8.45 -12.51 -6.95
C LEU A 232 7.95 -11.09 -7.24
N PHE A 233 8.76 -10.30 -7.94
CA PHE A 233 8.35 -8.98 -8.40
C PHE A 233 7.76 -9.10 -9.80
N VAL A 234 6.43 -8.97 -9.91
CA VAL A 234 5.80 -8.76 -11.22
C VAL A 234 6.12 -7.34 -11.66
N THR A 235 6.93 -7.20 -12.70
CA THR A 235 7.26 -5.91 -13.31
C THR A 235 6.66 -5.83 -14.71
N LYS A 236 6.33 -4.61 -15.14
CA LYS A 236 5.91 -4.37 -16.53
C LYS A 236 7.14 -4.58 -17.43
N ASN A 237 7.06 -5.53 -18.37
CA ASN A 237 8.17 -5.89 -19.27
C ASN A 237 8.83 -4.70 -19.99
N PHE A 238 8.12 -3.60 -20.23
CA PHE A 238 8.65 -2.43 -20.94
C PHE A 238 9.23 -1.32 -20.05
N THR A 239 8.79 -1.21 -18.79
CA THR A 239 9.22 -0.11 -17.91
C THR A 239 10.05 -0.59 -16.71
N GLY A 240 10.05 -1.90 -16.41
CA GLY A 240 10.67 -2.46 -15.21
C GLY A 240 9.98 -2.06 -13.90
N GLU A 241 8.90 -1.28 -13.97
CA GLU A 241 8.12 -0.87 -12.80
C GLU A 241 7.33 -2.03 -12.23
N LYS A 242 7.21 -2.09 -10.89
CA LYS A 242 6.30 -3.02 -10.22
C LYS A 242 4.87 -2.82 -10.72
N VAL A 243 4.18 -3.93 -11.02
CA VAL A 243 2.74 -3.91 -11.28
C VAL A 243 2.02 -3.53 -9.98
N VAL A 244 1.10 -2.57 -10.09
CA VAL A 244 0.23 -2.14 -8.98
C VAL A 244 -1.22 -2.37 -9.45
N PRO A 245 -2.07 -3.01 -8.63
CA PRO A 245 -1.78 -3.57 -7.31
C PRO A 245 -0.86 -4.81 -7.39
N ASP A 246 0.05 -4.94 -6.43
CA ASP A 246 0.95 -6.09 -6.29
C ASP A 246 0.25 -7.25 -5.59
N ALA A 247 0.49 -8.48 -6.07
CA ALA A 247 0.23 -9.68 -5.26
C ALA A 247 1.16 -9.61 -4.04
N ASP A 248 0.60 -9.54 -2.84
CA ASP A 248 1.37 -9.34 -1.59
C ASP A 248 2.37 -10.49 -1.39
N PRO A 249 3.69 -10.20 -1.36
CA PRO A 249 4.71 -11.24 -1.19
C PRO A 249 4.60 -12.01 0.14
N LYS A 250 3.83 -11.54 1.13
CA LYS A 250 3.54 -12.29 2.37
C LYS A 250 2.85 -13.64 2.13
N TRP A 251 2.26 -13.88 0.97
CA TRP A 251 1.63 -15.16 0.62
C TRP A 251 2.54 -16.15 -0.11
N LEU A 252 3.74 -15.74 -0.54
CA LEU A 252 4.77 -16.66 -1.04
C LEU A 252 5.52 -17.36 0.10
N HIS A 253 5.21 -17.00 1.35
CA HIS A 253 5.86 -17.47 2.57
C HIS A 253 4.81 -18.05 3.52
N PHE A 254 4.23 -19.16 3.12
CA PHE A 254 3.60 -20.14 4.01
C PHE A 254 4.11 -21.53 3.65
#